data_AF-A0AAW7GQ95-F1
#
_entry.id   AF-A0AAW7GQ95-F1
#
_cell.length_a   1.000
_cell.length_b   1.000
_cell.length_c   1.000
_cell.angle_alpha   90.00
_cell.angle_beta   90.00
_cell.angle_gamma   90.00
#
_symmetry.space_group_name_H-M   'P 1'
#
loop_
_entity.id
_entity.type
_entity.pdbx_description
1 polymer ?
#
loop_
_entity_poly.entity_id
_entity_poly.type
_entity_poly.pdbx_seq_one_letter_code
_entity_poly.pdbx_strand_id
1 'polypeptide(L)'
;MIIDENKQMHILNAFKTALPSRINHHEWNQLVKSIGSTKETYAYMALLIDEGFLTGTVIFDESPDSDGGWHVNLHSIRITAQGNRRYQYWILSKDIYGK
;
A
#
# COMPACT_ATOMS: atom_id res chain seq x y z
N MET A 1 12.70 2.58 10.61
CA MET A 1 12.13 1.41 9.91
C MET A 1 13.05 1.10 8.74
N ILE A 2 13.52 -0.14 8.58
CA ILE A 2 14.15 -0.55 7.31
C ILE A 2 12.99 -0.71 6.32
N ILE A 3 13.01 0.05 5.23
CA ILE A 3 11.95 0.00 4.21
C ILE A 3 12.11 -1.32 3.45
N ASP A 4 11.12 -2.19 3.53
CA ASP A 4 11.07 -3.46 2.79
C ASP A 4 10.35 -3.24 1.46
N GLU A 5 11.10 -3.34 0.36
CA GLU A 5 10.55 -3.18 -0.99
C GLU A 5 9.48 -4.24 -1.31
N ASN A 6 9.57 -5.47 -0.77
CA ASN A 6 8.56 -6.50 -1.05
C ASN A 6 7.21 -6.10 -0.43
N LYS A 7 7.22 -5.51 0.77
CA LYS A 7 6.02 -5.00 1.44
C LYS A 7 5.38 -3.85 0.66
N GLN A 8 6.19 -2.93 0.12
CA GLN A 8 5.70 -1.90 -0.80
C GLN A 8 4.99 -2.53 -2.01
N MET A 9 5.59 -3.57 -2.63
CA MET A 9 5.02 -4.22 -3.81
C MET A 9 3.74 -5.00 -3.50
N HIS A 10 3.62 -5.61 -2.32
CA HIS A 10 2.37 -6.24 -1.88
C HIS A 10 1.22 -5.23 -1.78
N ILE A 11 1.50 -4.02 -1.26
CA ILE A 11 0.50 -2.94 -1.20
C ILE A 11 0.12 -2.49 -2.61
N LEU A 12 1.08 -2.22 -3.48
CA LEU A 12 0.79 -1.84 -4.87
C LEU A 12 -0.01 -2.92 -5.59
N ASN A 13 0.31 -4.20 -5.40
CA ASN A 13 -0.44 -5.30 -6.00
C ASN A 13 -1.89 -5.35 -5.53
N ALA A 14 -2.13 -5.15 -4.24
CA ALA A 14 -3.49 -5.16 -3.68
C ALA A 14 -4.36 -4.06 -4.31
N PHE A 15 -3.85 -2.83 -4.39
CA PHE A 15 -4.59 -1.72 -5.00
C PHE A 15 -4.71 -1.82 -6.52
N LYS A 16 -3.73 -2.43 -7.21
CA LYS A 16 -3.81 -2.74 -8.64
C LYS A 16 -4.90 -3.78 -8.93
N THR A 17 -4.91 -4.87 -8.16
CA THR A 17 -5.84 -6.01 -8.39
C THR A 17 -7.28 -5.62 -8.09
N ALA A 18 -7.49 -4.71 -7.14
CA ALA A 18 -8.82 -4.22 -6.82
C ALA A 18 -9.44 -3.38 -7.95
N LEU A 19 -8.66 -2.76 -8.85
CA LEU A 19 -9.21 -1.86 -9.88
C LEU A 19 -10.16 -2.59 -10.86
N PRO A 20 -11.28 -1.94 -11.26
CA PRO A 20 -11.72 -0.58 -10.92
C PRO A 20 -12.47 -0.47 -9.57
N SER A 21 -12.64 -1.59 -8.87
CA SER A 21 -13.26 -1.68 -7.55
C SER A 21 -12.32 -1.22 -6.43
N ARG A 22 -12.80 -1.32 -5.19
CA ARG A 22 -12.04 -1.02 -3.98
C ARG A 22 -11.65 -2.32 -3.28
N ILE A 23 -10.55 -2.28 -2.51
CA ILE A 23 -10.17 -3.36 -1.61
C ILE A 23 -11.34 -3.64 -0.66
N ASN A 24 -11.85 -4.86 -0.68
CA ASN A 24 -12.89 -5.32 0.23
C ASN A 24 -12.31 -5.76 1.59
N HIS A 25 -13.17 -6.06 2.56
CA HIS A 25 -12.73 -6.43 3.91
C HIS A 25 -11.82 -7.67 3.93
N HIS A 26 -12.08 -8.67 3.09
CA HIS A 26 -11.26 -9.87 3.01
C HIS A 26 -9.86 -9.54 2.47
N GLU A 27 -9.79 -8.84 1.35
CA GLU A 27 -8.53 -8.41 0.71
C GLU A 27 -7.70 -7.52 1.65
N TRP A 28 -8.35 -6.62 2.38
CA TRP A 28 -7.70 -5.78 3.40
C TRP A 28 -7.04 -6.62 4.49
N ASN A 29 -7.76 -7.59 5.05
CA ASN A 29 -7.23 -8.46 6.09
C ASN A 29 -6.05 -9.32 5.58
N GLN A 30 -6.08 -9.76 4.33
CA GLN A 30 -4.95 -10.47 3.72
C GLN A 30 -3.74 -9.56 3.54
N LEU A 31 -3.97 -8.33 3.07
CA LEU A 31 -2.90 -7.33 2.94
C LEU A 31 -2.24 -7.06 4.29
N VAL A 32 -3.03 -6.75 5.33
CA VAL A 32 -2.52 -6.49 6.69
C VAL A 32 -1.69 -7.65 7.21
N LYS A 33 -2.13 -8.90 7.01
CA LYS A 33 -1.37 -10.10 7.39
C LYS A 33 -0.05 -10.22 6.63
N SER A 34 -0.04 -9.91 5.34
CA SER A 34 1.17 -9.99 4.50
C SER A 34 2.23 -8.94 4.88
N ILE A 35 1.79 -7.81 5.46
CA ILE A 35 2.68 -6.73 5.90
C ILE A 35 3.14 -6.98 7.34
N GLY A 36 2.24 -7.44 8.22
CA GLY A 36 2.53 -7.82 9.60
C GLY A 36 1.64 -7.12 10.63
N SER A 37 1.17 -5.90 10.33
CA SER A 37 0.20 -5.20 11.18
C SER A 37 -0.53 -4.09 10.43
N THR A 38 -1.67 -3.66 10.96
CA THR A 38 -2.45 -2.54 10.44
C THR A 38 -1.63 -1.24 10.44
N LYS A 39 -0.93 -0.94 11.55
CA LYS A 39 -0.10 0.26 11.68
C LYS A 39 1.04 0.29 10.65
N GLU A 40 1.72 -0.84 10.47
CA GLU A 40 2.78 -0.94 9.46
C GLU A 40 2.22 -0.79 8.04
N THR A 41 1.03 -1.36 7.78
CA THR A 41 0.33 -1.21 6.49
C THR A 41 0.04 0.27 6.20
N TYR A 42 -0.49 1.01 7.17
CA TYR A 42 -0.71 2.46 7.02
C TYR A 42 0.58 3.22 6.79
N ALA A 43 1.67 2.91 7.51
CA ALA A 43 2.96 3.57 7.33
C ALA A 43 3.51 3.39 5.90
N TYR A 44 3.43 2.16 5.35
CA TYR A 44 3.83 1.94 3.96
C TYR A 44 2.88 2.60 2.96
N MET A 45 1.57 2.64 3.23
CA MET A 45 0.62 3.34 2.36
C MET A 45 0.91 4.84 2.32
N ALA A 46 1.19 5.47 3.47
CA ALA A 46 1.58 6.88 3.56
C ALA A 46 2.86 7.14 2.77
N LEU A 47 3.90 6.32 2.97
CA LEU A 47 5.14 6.41 2.19
C LEU A 47 4.89 6.33 0.68
N LEU A 48 4.07 5.37 0.23
CA LEU A 48 3.75 5.21 -1.19
C LEU A 48 2.89 6.36 -1.74
N ILE A 49 2.11 7.05 -0.91
CA ILE A 49 1.40 8.28 -1.28
C ILE A 49 2.40 9.42 -1.46
N ASP A 50 3.33 9.60 -0.52
CA ASP A 50 4.38 10.62 -0.58
C ASP A 50 5.27 10.44 -1.82
N GLU A 51 5.55 9.19 -2.20
CA GLU A 51 6.30 8.84 -3.41
C GLU A 51 5.47 8.95 -4.71
N GLY A 52 4.17 9.21 -4.62
CA GLY A 52 3.27 9.33 -5.77
C GLY A 52 2.84 8.01 -6.42
N PHE A 53 3.12 6.87 -5.79
CA PHE A 53 2.72 5.55 -6.27
C PHE A 53 1.28 5.18 -5.88
N LEU A 54 0.82 5.67 -4.75
CA LEU A 54 -0.59 5.69 -4.34
C LEU A 54 -1.10 7.14 -4.29
N THR A 55 -2.41 7.29 -4.19
CA THR A 55 -3.09 8.56 -3.90
C THR A 55 -4.24 8.32 -2.93
N GLY A 56 -4.69 9.36 -2.23
CA GLY A 56 -5.77 9.35 -1.25
C GLY A 56 -5.30 9.82 0.13
N THR A 57 -6.03 9.46 1.19
CA THR A 57 -5.79 9.99 2.55
C THR A 57 -5.29 8.90 3.50
N VAL A 58 -4.01 9.01 3.87
CA VAL A 58 -3.39 8.32 5.00
C VAL A 58 -2.47 9.34 5.69
N ILE A 59 -2.88 9.83 6.85
CA ILE A 59 -2.18 10.91 7.56
C ILE A 59 -1.88 10.44 8.97
N PHE A 60 -0.65 10.67 9.43
CA PHE A 60 -0.30 10.50 10.83
C PHE A 60 -0.60 11.81 11.56
N ASP A 61 -1.59 11.82 12.45
CA ASP A 61 -2.06 13.04 13.14
C ASP A 61 -2.14 12.92 14.67
N GLU A 62 -1.90 11.72 15.23
CA GLU A 62 -1.93 11.44 16.67
C GLU A 62 -3.23 11.89 17.38
N SER A 63 -4.30 12.10 16.63
CA SER A 63 -5.56 12.59 17.19
C SER A 63 -6.23 11.51 18.06
N PRO A 64 -7.02 11.89 19.09
CA PRO A 64 -7.72 10.92 19.94
C PRO A 64 -8.65 9.96 19.18
N ASP A 65 -9.15 10.40 18.02
CA ASP A 65 -10.07 9.65 17.17
C ASP A 65 -9.34 8.81 16.09
N SER A 66 -8.00 8.83 16.08
CA SER A 66 -7.17 8.12 15.10
C SER A 66 -6.98 6.64 15.44
N ASP A 67 -6.90 5.79 14.42
CA ASP A 67 -6.58 4.36 14.59
C ASP A 67 -5.08 4.20 14.86
N GLY A 68 -4.72 4.29 16.14
CA GLY A 68 -3.34 4.15 16.58
C GLY A 68 -2.41 5.24 16.05
N GLY A 69 -2.91 6.46 15.92
CA GLY A 69 -2.19 7.64 15.42
C GLY A 69 -2.47 8.00 13.96
N TRP A 70 -3.23 7.15 13.25
CA TRP A 70 -3.47 7.29 11.81
C TRP A 70 -4.92 7.68 11.48
N HIS A 71 -5.05 8.74 10.68
CA HIS A 71 -6.29 9.10 10.00
C HIS A 71 -6.28 8.53 8.57
N VAL A 72 -7.16 7.57 8.31
CA VAL A 72 -7.15 6.77 7.07
C VAL A 72 -8.53 6.76 6.42
N ASN A 73 -8.60 7.13 5.13
CA ASN A 73 -9.80 6.94 4.32
C ASN A 73 -9.53 5.91 3.21
N LEU A 74 -9.69 4.62 3.52
CA LEU A 74 -9.45 3.51 2.58
C LEU A 74 -10.23 3.65 1.26
N HIS A 75 -11.42 4.25 1.29
CA HIS A 75 -12.24 4.44 0.09
C HIS A 75 -11.66 5.46 -0.90
N SER A 76 -10.77 6.33 -0.42
CA SER A 76 -10.05 7.32 -1.25
C SER A 76 -8.79 6.75 -1.90
N ILE A 77 -8.28 5.61 -1.39
CA ILE A 77 -6.97 5.10 -1.78
C ILE A 77 -7.03 4.42 -3.14
N ARG A 78 -6.12 4.81 -4.04
CA ARG A 78 -5.96 4.21 -5.36
C ARG A 78 -4.50 4.14 -5.75
N ILE A 79 -4.16 3.15 -6.59
CA ILE A 79 -2.86 3.12 -7.25
C ILE A 79 -2.80 4.15 -8.38
N THR A 80 -1.67 4.84 -8.53
CA THR A 80 -1.45 5.77 -9.63
C THR A 80 -0.89 5.04 -10.85
N ALA A 81 -0.87 5.71 -12.01
CA ALA A 81 -0.18 5.17 -13.20
C ALA A 81 1.31 4.91 -12.93
N GLN A 82 1.95 5.73 -12.10
CA GLN A 82 3.35 5.56 -11.71
C GLN A 82 3.52 4.35 -10.79
N GLY A 83 2.65 4.17 -9.80
CA GLY A 83 2.66 2.99 -8.93
C GLY A 83 2.45 1.69 -9.71
N ASN A 84 1.52 1.68 -10.67
CA ASN A 84 1.30 0.52 -11.53
C ASN A 84 2.55 0.18 -12.36
N ARG A 85 3.22 1.18 -12.95
CA ARG A 85 4.49 0.97 -13.67
C ARG A 85 5.60 0.45 -12.76
N ARG A 86 5.75 1.02 -11.55
CA ARG A 86 6.75 0.57 -10.56
C ARG A 86 6.56 -0.91 -10.22
N TYR A 87 5.32 -1.35 -10.00
CA TYR A 87 5.01 -2.75 -9.74
C TYR A 87 5.32 -3.66 -10.94
N GLN A 88 4.93 -3.25 -12.15
CA GLN A 88 5.24 -4.01 -13.38
C GLN A 88 6.75 -4.19 -13.57
N TYR A 89 7.55 -3.13 -13.38
CA TYR A 89 9.00 -3.23 -13.47
C TYR A 89 9.60 -4.15 -12.41
N TRP A 90 9.05 -4.14 -11.19
CA TRP A 90 9.52 -5.04 -10.14
C TRP A 90 9.30 -6.51 -10.51
N ILE A 91 8.12 -6.88 -11.00
CA ILE A 91 7.87 -8.26 -11.46
C ILE A 91 8.87 -8.64 -12.57
N LEU A 92 9.01 -7.80 -13.59
CA LEU A 92 9.94 -8.07 -14.69
C LEU A 92 11.40 -8.21 -14.21
N SER A 93 11.81 -7.41 -13.22
CA SER A 93 13.16 -7.52 -12.65
C SER A 93 13.36 -8.84 -11.90
N LYS A 94 12.31 -9.37 -11.24
CA LYS A 94 12.35 -10.68 -10.61
C LYS A 94 12.38 -11.80 -11.63
N ASP A 95 11.66 -11.67 -12.74
CA ASP A 95 11.66 -12.69 -13.79
C ASP A 95 13.00 -12.75 -14.55
N ILE A 96 13.67 -11.61 -14.73
CA ILE A 96 14.95 -11.52 -15.45
C ILE A 96 16.15 -11.85 -14.55
N TYR A 97 16.13 -11.43 -13.29
CA TYR A 97 17.28 -11.51 -12.38
C TYR A 97 17.07 -12.40 -11.15
N GLY A 98 15.87 -12.94 -10.95
CA GLY A 98 15.57 -13.89 -9.87
C GLY A 98 16.08 -15.30 -10.21
N LYS A 99 17.33 -15.57 -9.84
CA LYS A 99 17.76 -16.94 -9.52
C LYS A 99 17.41 -17.26 -8.07
#